data_AF-A0A833FRU3-F1
#
_entry.id   AF-A0A833FRU3-F1
#
_cell.length_a   1.000
_cell.length_b   1.000
_cell.length_c   1.000
_cell.angle_alpha   90.00
_cell.angle_beta   90.00
_cell.angle_gamma   90.00
#
_symmetry.space_group_name_H-M   'P 1'
#
loop_
_entity.id
_entity.type
_entity.pdbx_description
1 polymer ?
#
loop_
_entity_poly.entity_id
_entity_poly.type
_entity_poly.pdbx_seq_one_letter_code
_entity_poly.pdbx_strand_id
1 'polypeptide(L)' 'EELSSTTIRHMIKKIIDEEIPHDPVTDDKLVQIISRDGVLVARRTIAKYREEMKIPSSYERKKLKLSIL' A
#
# COMPACT_ATOMS: atom_id res chain seq x y z
N GLU A 1 -13.99 -17.87 -1.24
CA GLU A 1 -12.88 -17.03 -0.71
C GLU A 1 -12.56 -15.84 -1.61
N GLU A 2 -13.49 -14.88 -1.79
CA GLU A 2 -13.21 -13.62 -2.52
C GLU A 2 -13.10 -12.39 -1.60
N LEU A 3 -13.65 -12.49 -0.39
CA LEU A 3 -13.67 -11.40 0.60
C LEU A 3 -12.25 -10.95 0.98
N SER A 4 -11.29 -11.87 1.09
CA SER A 4 -9.93 -11.55 1.52
C SER A 4 -9.20 -10.62 0.55
N SER A 5 -9.33 -10.84 -0.78
CA SER A 5 -8.62 -10.04 -1.78
C SER A 5 -9.15 -8.60 -1.87
N THR A 6 -10.46 -8.43 -1.83
CA THR A 6 -11.12 -7.12 -1.89
C THR A 6 -10.90 -6.33 -0.61
N THR A 7 -10.92 -6.99 0.56
CA THR A 7 -10.58 -6.36 1.84
C THR A 7 -9.13 -5.89 1.86
N ILE A 8 -8.17 -6.71 1.44
CA ILE A 8 -6.74 -6.32 1.38
C ILE A 8 -6.55 -5.11 0.46
N ARG A 9 -7.16 -5.10 -0.73
CA ARG A 9 -7.09 -3.96 -1.66
C ARG A 9 -7.63 -2.68 -1.03
N HIS A 10 -8.77 -2.75 -0.35
CA HIS A 10 -9.34 -1.61 0.37
C HIS A 10 -8.42 -1.11 1.49
N MET A 11 -7.84 -2.01 2.29
CA MET A 11 -6.90 -1.64 3.34
C MET A 11 -5.67 -0.95 2.79
N ILE A 12 -5.05 -1.51 1.73
CA ILE A 12 -3.90 -0.91 1.05
C ILE A 12 -4.24 0.51 0.59
N LYS A 13 -5.38 0.69 -0.08
CA LYS A 13 -5.81 2.00 -0.56
C LYS A 13 -6.01 2.99 0.59
N LYS A 14 -6.72 2.58 1.65
CA LYS A 14 -6.97 3.44 2.82
C LYS A 14 -5.67 3.92 3.46
N ILE A 15 -4.72 3.00 3.69
CA ILE A 15 -3.44 3.34 4.32
C ILE A 15 -2.62 4.30 3.45
N ILE A 16 -2.69 4.16 2.13
CA ILE A 16 -1.96 5.03 1.19
C ILE A 16 -2.63 6.40 1.06
N ASP A 17 -3.97 6.47 1.06
CA ASP A 17 -4.69 7.74 1.03
C ASP A 17 -4.42 8.57 2.31
N GLU A 18 -4.22 7.91 3.45
CA GLU A 18 -3.88 8.52 4.73
C GLU A 18 -2.36 8.72 4.94
N GLU A 19 -1.53 8.40 3.93
CA GLU A 19 -0.07 8.44 4.09
C GLU A 19 0.49 9.87 4.16
N ILE A 20 1.63 10.00 4.82
CA ILE A 20 2.35 11.25 4.93
C ILE A 20 3.20 11.45 3.67
N PRO A 21 3.03 12.53 2.89
CA PRO A 21 3.71 12.71 1.60
C PRO A 21 5.24 12.69 1.65
N HIS A 22 5.84 13.11 2.78
CA HIS A 22 7.30 13.14 2.96
C HIS A 22 7.89 11.79 3.39
N ASP A 23 7.04 10.87 3.87
CA ASP A 23 7.41 9.52 4.30
C ASP A 23 6.36 8.50 3.81
N PRO A 24 6.32 8.23 2.48
CA PRO A 24 5.31 7.33 1.92
C PRO A 24 5.49 5.90 2.42
N VAL A 25 4.37 5.23 2.66
CA VAL A 25 4.34 3.90 3.26
C VAL A 25 4.90 2.87 2.28
N THR A 26 5.91 2.11 2.71
CA THR A 26 6.51 1.02 1.92
C THR A 26 5.64 -0.24 1.95
N ASP A 27 5.84 -1.13 0.98
CA ASP A 27 5.13 -2.41 0.94
C ASP A 27 5.40 -3.27 2.18
N ASP A 28 6.62 -3.25 2.72
CA ASP A 28 6.96 -3.96 3.96
C ASP A 28 6.18 -3.40 5.15
N LYS A 29 5.99 -2.07 5.21
CA LYS A 29 5.20 -1.42 6.26
C LYS A 29 3.71 -1.77 6.12
N LEU A 30 3.18 -1.81 4.90
CA LEU A 30 1.81 -2.25 4.63
C LEU A 30 1.60 -3.70 5.11
N VAL A 31 2.54 -4.61 4.86
CA VAL A 31 2.47 -5.99 5.39
C VAL A 31 2.37 -5.97 6.91
N GLN A 32 3.20 -5.19 7.59
CA GLN A 32 3.18 -5.12 9.05
C GLN A 32 1.85 -4.56 9.59
N ILE A 33 1.32 -3.51 8.96
CA ILE A 33 0.05 -2.89 9.38
C ILE A 33 -1.11 -3.87 9.19
N ILE A 34 -1.22 -4.47 7.99
CA ILE A 34 -2.30 -5.40 7.67
C ILE A 34 -2.20 -6.69 8.52
N SER A 35 -0.98 -7.15 8.83
CA SER A 35 -0.77 -8.31 9.71
C SER A 35 -1.17 -8.04 11.16
N ARG A 36 -1.07 -6.79 11.65
CA ARG A 36 -1.56 -6.41 12.98
C ARG A 36 -3.08 -6.48 13.08
N ASP A 37 -3.78 -6.26 11.97
CA ASP A 37 -5.23 -6.41 11.86
C ASP A 37 -5.67 -7.88 11.68
N GLY A 38 -4.74 -8.84 11.85
CA GLY A 38 -5.01 -10.28 11.77
C GLY A 38 -5.00 -10.85 10.36
N VAL A 39 -4.62 -10.05 9.35
CA VAL A 39 -4.60 -10.47 7.95
C VAL A 39 -3.17 -10.74 7.50
N LEU A 40 -2.83 -12.00 7.30
CA LEU A 40 -1.51 -12.38 6.78
C LEU A 40 -1.46 -12.18 5.28
N VAL A 41 -0.60 -11.28 4.83
CA VAL A 41 -0.38 -10.99 3.41
C VAL A 41 1.11 -10.88 3.11
N ALA A 42 1.55 -11.51 2.02
CA ALA A 42 2.93 -11.40 1.57
C ALA A 42 3.18 -10.06 0.87
N ARG A 43 4.39 -9.51 1.02
CA ARG A 43 4.80 -8.27 0.34
C ARG A 43 4.56 -8.30 -1.18
N ARG A 44 4.86 -9.44 -1.83
CA ARG A 44 4.64 -9.63 -3.28
C ARG A 44 3.17 -9.48 -3.67
N THR A 45 2.24 -9.91 -2.80
CA THR A 45 0.79 -9.75 -3.01
C THR A 45 0.39 -8.29 -2.91
N ILE A 46 0.96 -7.54 -1.97
CA ILE A 46 0.74 -6.09 -1.85
C ILE A 46 1.24 -5.35 -3.09
N ALA A 47 2.45 -5.66 -3.55
CA ALA A 47 3.02 -5.07 -4.77
C ALA A 47 2.12 -5.34 -5.99
N LYS A 48 1.69 -6.59 -6.19
CA LYS A 48 0.75 -6.96 -7.26
C LYS A 48 -0.56 -6.16 -7.19
N TYR A 49 -1.18 -6.07 -6.01
CA TYR A 49 -2.43 -5.32 -5.86
C TYR A 49 -2.26 -3.82 -6.07
N ARG A 50 -1.12 -3.25 -5.67
CA ARG A 50 -0.80 -1.84 -5.94
C ARG A 50 -0.66 -1.59 -7.44
N GLU A 51 0.03 -2.46 -8.16
CA GLU A 51 0.15 -2.38 -9.62
C GLU A 51 -1.23 -2.48 -10.32
N GLU A 52 -2.06 -3.45 -9.91
CA GLU A 52 -3.44 -3.59 -10.41
C GLU A 52 -4.29 -2.34 -10.17
N MET A 53 -4.11 -1.68 -9.01
CA MET A 53 -4.77 -0.42 -8.64
C MET A 53 -4.07 0.82 -9.22
N LYS A 54 -3.02 0.65 -10.04
CA LYS A 54 -2.20 1.74 -10.62
C LYS A 54 -1.59 2.68 -9.59
N ILE A 55 -1.25 2.17 -8.40
CA ILE A 55 -0.60 2.93 -7.35
C ILE A 55 0.93 2.79 -7.51
N PRO A 56 1.67 3.89 -7.80
CA PRO A 56 3.11 3.86 -8.02
C PRO A 56 3.86 3.59 -6.72
N SER A 57 5.06 3.00 -6.80
CA SER A 57 5.87 2.54 -5.64
C SER A 57 6.11 3.64 -4.61
N SER A 58 6.47 3.29 -3.37
CA SER A 58 6.74 4.31 -2.33
C SER A 58 7.85 5.28 -2.74
N TYR A 59 8.87 4.77 -3.45
CA TYR A 59 9.93 5.59 -4.02
C TYR A 59 9.41 6.58 -5.06
N GLU A 60 8.57 6.13 -5.99
CA GLU A 60 7.97 7.00 -7.00
C GLU A 60 7.00 8.01 -6.39
N ARG A 61 6.21 7.63 -5.39
CA ARG A 61 5.32 8.56 -4.66
C ARG A 61 6.12 9.66 -3.95
N LYS A 62 7.24 9.29 -3.35
CA LYS A 62 8.19 10.25 -2.75
C LYS A 62 8.69 11.25 -3.80
N LYS A 63 9.11 10.76 -4.97
CA LYS A 63 9.63 11.58 -6.07
C LYS A 63 8.56 12.48 -6.70
N LEU A 64 7.36 11.95 -6.94
CA LEU A 64 6.23 12.68 -7.51
C LEU A 64 5.85 13.85 -6.60
N LYS A 65 5.76 13.63 -5.28
CA LYS A 65 5.41 14.71 -4.35
C LYS A 65 6.53 15.75 -4.19
N LEU A 66 7.79 15.34 -4.18
CA LEU A 66 8.92 16.28 -4.17
C LEU A 66 8.98 17.13 -5.44
N SER A 67 8.41 16.66 -6.55
CA SER A 67 8.32 17.41 -7.81
C SER A 67 7.13 18.38 -7.87
N ILE A 68 6.16 18.29 -6.95
CA ILE A 68 4.94 19.11 -6.93
C ILE A 68 5.00 20.17 -5.80
N LEU A 69 5.93 20.01 -4.84
CA LEU A 69 6.31 21.02 -3.85
C LEU A 69 7.37 21.96 -4.44
#